data_AF-A0A4R4JMM4-F1
#
_entry.id   AF-A0A4R4JMM4-F1
#
_cell.length_a   1.000
_cell.length_b   1.000
_cell.length_c   1.000
_cell.angle_alpha   90.00
_cell.angle_beta   90.00
_cell.angle_gamma   90.00
#
_symmetry.space_group_name_H-M   'P 1'
#
loop_
_entity.id
_entity.type
_entity.pdbx_description
1 polymer ?
#
loop_
_entity_poly.entity_id
_entity_poly.type
_entity_poly.pdbx_seq_one_letter_code
_entity_poly.pdbx_strand_id
1 'polypeptide(L)'
;MGGISIWQLLIIAVIVVLLFGTNKLRTLGSDLGASIKGFKKAIGDDNPPQQAQKTSNDADFETKNIAEKQSAAQSESSESKNKEQV
;
A
#
# COMPACT_ATOMS: atom_id res chain seq x y z
N MET A 1 22.41 -37.86 9.15
CA MET A 1 22.41 -36.49 8.60
C MET A 1 21.00 -35.95 8.72
N GLY A 2 20.69 -35.25 9.81
CA GLY A 2 19.36 -34.72 10.09
C GLY A 2 19.05 -33.55 9.16
N GLY A 3 18.01 -33.69 8.34
CA GLY A 3 17.54 -32.63 7.46
C GLY A 3 16.88 -31.50 8.24
N ILE A 4 16.75 -30.35 7.58
CA ILE A 4 16.03 -29.18 8.10
C ILE A 4 14.56 -29.59 8.26
N SER A 5 14.07 -29.60 9.50
CA SER A 5 12.69 -29.94 9.81
C SER A 5 11.78 -28.73 9.62
N ILE A 6 10.58 -28.93 9.09
CA ILE A 6 9.54 -27.89 8.99
C ILE A 6 9.31 -27.19 10.33
N TRP A 7 9.40 -27.93 11.45
CA TRP A 7 9.24 -27.39 12.79
C TRP A 7 10.32 -26.37 13.18
N GLN A 8 11.54 -26.54 12.69
CA GLN A 8 12.65 -25.61 12.94
C GLN A 8 12.45 -24.33 12.12
N LEU A 9 11.99 -24.45 10.87
CA LEU A 9 11.69 -23.29 10.02
C LEU A 9 10.57 -22.42 10.59
N LEU A 10 9.52 -23.02 11.18
CA LEU A 10 8.46 -22.27 11.86
C LEU A 10 9.00 -21.47 13.05
N ILE A 11 9.85 -22.07 13.89
CA ILE A 11 10.47 -21.38 15.03
C ILE A 11 11.30 -20.17 14.54
N ILE A 12 12.08 -20.35 13.48
CA ILE A 12 12.92 -19.29 12.91
C ILE A 12 12.03 -18.19 12.32
N ALA A 13 10.98 -18.55 11.59
CA ALA A 13 10.05 -17.60 11.00
C ALA A 13 9.39 -16.71 12.06
N VAL A 14 8.98 -17.27 13.21
CA VAL A 14 8.42 -16.50 14.33
C VAL A 14 9.44 -15.50 14.87
N ILE A 15 10.70 -15.91 15.06
CA ILE A 15 11.76 -15.01 15.54
C ILE A 15 11.98 -13.86 14.54
N VAL A 16 12.06 -14.15 13.24
CA VAL A 16 12.22 -13.13 12.20
C VAL A 16 11.04 -12.14 12.21
N VAL A 17 9.80 -12.62 12.35
CA VAL A 17 8.62 -11.75 12.44
C VAL A 17 8.66 -10.86 13.68
N LEU A 18 9.14 -11.36 14.82
CA LEU A 18 9.27 -10.55 16.03
C LEU A 18 10.39 -9.49 15.92
N LEU A 19 11.51 -9.83 15.27
CA LEU A 19 12.63 -8.89 15.08
C LEU A 19 12.31 -7.78 14.08
N PHE A 20 11.75 -8.14 12.93
CA PHE A 20 11.47 -7.20 11.84
C PHE A 20 10.07 -6.56 11.93
N GLY A 21 9.17 -7.17 12.71
CA GLY A 21 7.75 -6.80 12.77
C GLY A 21 6.98 -7.25 11.53
N THR A 22 5.66 -7.41 11.68
CA THR A 22 4.76 -7.79 10.58
C THR A 22 4.62 -6.70 9.52
N ASN A 23 4.78 -5.42 9.89
CA ASN A 23 4.63 -4.29 8.97
C ASN A 23 5.68 -4.28 7.86
N LYS A 24 6.96 -4.48 8.21
CA LYS A 24 8.06 -4.51 7.23
C LYS A 24 8.03 -5.77 6.37
N LEU A 25 7.67 -6.90 6.98
CA LEU A 25 7.51 -8.15 6.24
C LEU A 25 6.29 -8.13 5.31
N ARG A 26 5.22 -7.43 5.67
CA ARG A 26 4.05 -7.29 4.80
C ARG A 26 4.35 -6.44 3.57
N THR A 27 5.00 -5.29 3.73
CA THR A 27 5.33 -4.43 2.57
C THR A 27 6.30 -5.15 1.62
N LEU A 28 7.42 -5.65 2.14
CA LEU A 28 8.41 -6.38 1.34
C LEU A 28 7.86 -7.70 0.78
N GLY A 29 7.06 -8.42 1.56
CA GLY A 29 6.42 -9.66 1.15
C GLY A 29 5.34 -9.47 0.09
N SER A 30 4.67 -8.31 0.07
CA SER A 30 3.68 -7.99 -0.98
C SER A 30 4.36 -7.77 -2.33
N ASP A 31 5.47 -7.04 -2.34
CA ASP A 31 6.24 -6.76 -3.56
C ASP A 31 6.87 -8.05 -4.11
N LEU A 32 7.58 -8.79 -3.26
CA LEU A 32 8.19 -10.07 -3.63
C LEU A 32 7.15 -11.13 -3.99
N GLY A 33 6.01 -11.13 -3.28
CA GLY A 33 4.89 -12.03 -3.53
C GLY A 33 4.20 -11.76 -4.86
N ALA A 34 4.08 -10.50 -5.29
CA ALA A 34 3.55 -10.14 -6.60
C ALA A 34 4.45 -10.66 -7.72
N SER A 35 5.78 -10.49 -7.57
CA SER A 35 6.77 -11.00 -8.54
C SER A 35 6.75 -12.52 -8.65
N ILE A 36 6.71 -13.23 -7.51
CA ILE A 36 6.68 -14.70 -7.50
C ILE A 36 5.35 -15.26 -8.04
N LYS A 37 4.23 -14.54 -7.83
CA LYS A 37 2.91 -14.92 -8.38
C LYS A 37 2.89 -14.86 -9.90
N GLY A 38 3.52 -13.84 -10.49
CA GLY A 38 3.71 -13.75 -11.95
C GLY A 38 4.58 -14.89 -12.49
N PHE A 39 5.68 -15.20 -11.80
CA PHE A 39 6.57 -16.32 -12.15
C PHE A 39 5.87 -17.68 -12.10
N LYS A 40 5.13 -17.98 -11.02
CA LYS A 40 4.33 -19.21 -10.91
C LYS A 40 3.26 -19.30 -12.00
N LYS A 41 2.66 -18.17 -12.37
CA LYS A 41 1.65 -18.12 -13.45
C LYS A 41 2.28 -18.37 -14.82
N ALA A 42 3.49 -17.88 -15.07
CA ALA A 42 4.22 -18.11 -16.32
C ALA A 42 4.79 -19.54 -16.45
N ILE A 43 5.12 -20.19 -15.33
CA ILE A 43 5.65 -21.57 -15.31
C ILE A 43 4.56 -22.64 -15.38
N GLY A 44 3.34 -22.34 -14.94
CA GLY A 44 2.26 -23.32 -14.78
C GLY A 44 1.11 -23.17 -15.78
N ASP A 45 1.36 -22.69 -16.99
CA ASP A 45 0.29 -22.41 -17.95
C ASP A 45 -0.25 -23.70 -18.60
N ASP A 46 -1.47 -24.09 -18.18
CA ASP A 46 -2.40 -24.90 -18.98
C ASP A 46 -3.88 -24.70 -18.59
N ASN A 47 -4.28 -23.53 -18.06
CA ASN A 47 -5.65 -22.96 -18.10
C ASN A 47 -5.77 -21.61 -17.34
N PRO A 48 -6.67 -20.68 -17.73
CA PRO A 48 -6.63 -19.29 -17.30
C PRO A 48 -7.31 -19.11 -15.95
N PRO A 49 -6.66 -18.49 -14.95
CA PRO A 49 -7.39 -17.92 -13.84
C PRO A 49 -7.99 -16.59 -14.31
N GLN A 50 -9.29 -16.64 -14.57
CA GLN A 50 -10.20 -15.51 -14.56
C GLN A 50 -9.96 -14.65 -13.30
N GLN A 51 -10.10 -13.34 -13.48
CA GLN A 51 -10.23 -12.31 -12.43
C GLN A 51 -9.01 -12.08 -11.52
N ALA A 52 -8.13 -11.18 -11.95
CA ALA A 52 -7.39 -10.30 -11.05
C ALA A 52 -7.99 -8.89 -11.05
N GLN A 53 -9.32 -8.78 -11.11
CA GLN A 53 -10.06 -7.56 -10.75
C GLN A 53 -10.66 -7.76 -9.36
N LYS A 54 -9.93 -7.31 -8.35
CA LYS A 54 -10.53 -6.71 -7.15
C LYS A 54 -9.57 -5.67 -6.60
N THR A 55 -9.75 -4.46 -7.13
CA THR A 55 -9.63 -3.21 -6.38
C THR A 55 -10.49 -3.36 -5.13
N SER A 56 -9.90 -3.51 -3.94
CA SER A 56 -10.58 -3.19 -2.68
C SER A 56 -9.56 -3.00 -1.54
N ASN A 57 -9.32 -1.72 -1.24
CA ASN A 57 -9.09 -1.15 0.09
C ASN A 57 -7.70 -1.20 0.74
N ASP A 58 -7.42 -0.08 1.40
CA ASP A 58 -6.51 0.12 2.54
C ASP A 58 -5.04 0.42 2.29
N ALA A 59 -4.77 1.38 1.42
CA ALA A 59 -3.69 2.34 1.69
C ALA A 59 -4.31 3.64 2.27
N ASP A 60 -5.11 3.49 3.33
CA ASP A 60 -5.65 4.62 4.08
C ASP A 60 -4.54 5.20 4.96
N PHE A 61 -3.80 6.16 4.42
CA PHE A 61 -2.87 7.00 5.17
C PHE A 61 -3.67 8.13 5.84
N GLU A 62 -4.45 7.79 6.86
CA GLU A 62 -4.94 8.75 7.85
C GLU A 62 -3.75 9.23 8.69
N THR A 63 -2.96 10.17 8.16
CA THR A 63 -2.08 11.03 8.97
C THR A 63 -2.62 12.44 8.92
N LYS A 64 -3.67 12.65 9.73
CA LYS A 64 -3.90 13.85 10.55
C LYS A 64 -2.85 14.96 10.35
N ASN A 65 -3.06 15.83 9.37
CA ASN A 65 -2.50 17.19 9.35
C ASN A 65 -3.63 18.18 9.03
N ILE A 66 -4.59 18.19 9.96
CA ILE A 66 -5.47 19.32 10.21
C ILE A 66 -4.59 20.37 10.90
N ALA A 67 -3.95 21.24 10.12
CA ALA A 67 -3.54 22.60 10.49
C ALA A 67 -2.71 23.17 9.34
N GLU A 68 -2.98 24.43 9.01
CA GLU A 68 -2.22 25.27 8.08
C GLU A 68 -2.52 25.11 6.59
N LYS A 69 -3.00 26.24 6.04
CA LYS A 69 -2.90 26.67 4.64
C LYS A 69 -4.15 26.58 3.75
N GLN A 70 -5.32 26.92 4.31
CA GLN A 70 -6.44 27.36 3.46
C GLN A 70 -7.40 28.36 4.13
N SER A 71 -6.84 29.31 4.90
CA SER A 71 -7.56 30.53 5.27
C SER A 71 -6.67 31.74 4.99
N ALA A 72 -7.27 32.74 4.33
CA ALA A 72 -6.82 34.13 4.20
C ALA A 72 -5.80 34.54 3.11
N ALA A 73 -5.85 33.97 1.89
CA ALA A 73 -5.17 34.58 0.73
C ALA A 73 -6.06 34.72 -0.53
N GLN A 74 -7.39 34.73 -0.36
CA GLN A 74 -8.33 35.00 -1.45
C GLN A 74 -9.31 36.10 -1.01
N SER A 75 -8.79 37.31 -0.84
CA SER A 75 -9.59 38.54 -0.69
C SER A 75 -9.12 39.65 -1.64
N GLU A 76 -8.24 39.36 -2.60
CA GLU A 76 -7.84 40.31 -3.63
C GLU A 76 -8.07 39.67 -4.99
N SER A 77 -8.70 40.42 -5.90
CA SER A 77 -9.09 40.02 -7.27
C SER A 77 -10.40 39.24 -7.42
N SER A 78 -11.54 39.88 -7.13
CA SER A 78 -12.69 40.01 -8.08
C SER A 78 -13.92 40.65 -7.40
N GLU A 79 -13.99 41.99 -7.30
CA GLU A 79 -15.27 42.74 -7.39
C GLU A 79 -15.05 44.24 -7.72
N SER A 80 -14.01 44.58 -8.49
CA SER A 80 -14.00 45.84 -9.25
C SER A 80 -14.80 45.62 -10.54
N LYS A 81 -16.15 45.64 -10.49
CA LYS A 81 -16.96 45.87 -11.71
C LYS A 81 -18.46 46.19 -11.55
N ASN A 82 -18.96 46.61 -10.39
CA ASN A 82 -20.35 47.04 -10.31
C ASN A 82 -20.62 48.12 -9.25
N LYS A 83 -20.06 49.32 -9.43
CA LYS A 83 -20.57 50.53 -8.77
C LYS A 83 -20.32 51.85 -9.50
N GLU A 84 -20.29 51.80 -10.84
CA GLU A 84 -20.56 52.97 -11.70
C GLU A 84 -22.04 52.95 -12.09
N GLN A 85 -22.89 53.28 -11.13
CA GLN A 85 -24.18 53.93 -11.37
C GLN A 85 -24.45 54.81 -10.15
N VAL A 86 -23.92 56.03 -10.26
CA VAL A 86 -24.47 57.26 -9.67
C VAL A 86 -24.86 58.16 -10.83
#